data_AF-A0A924Z029-F1
#
_entry.id   AF-A0A924Z029-F1
#
_cell.length_a   1.000
_cell.length_b   1.000
_cell.length_c   1.000
_cell.angle_alpha   90.00
_cell.angle_beta   90.00
_cell.angle_gamma   90.00
#
_symmetry.space_group_name_H-M   'P 1'
#
loop_
_entity.id
_entity.type
_entity.pdbx_description
1 polymer ?
#
loop_
_entity_poly.entity_id
_entity_poly.type
_entity_poly.pdbx_seq_one_letter_code
_entity_poly.pdbx_strand_id
1 'polypeptide(L)' 'MHIKDLTIEELKALIRETVLEILEELLDDPDEGKEMRPEVKQQLIESMRRTQTGERGIPATEVAKKLGLTW' A
#
# COMPACT_ATOMS: atom_id res chain seq x y z
N MET A 1 -0.79 -34.42 -15.49
CA MET A 1 -0.20 -33.46 -16.44
C MET A 1 1.31 -33.48 -16.23
N HIS A 2 2.11 -33.90 -17.22
CA HIS A 2 3.56 -33.75 -17.11
C HIS A 2 3.98 -32.38 -17.66
N ILE A 3 5.04 -31.80 -17.12
CA ILE A 3 5.56 -30.49 -17.55
C ILE A 3 5.83 -30.46 -19.07
N LYS A 4 6.32 -31.58 -19.63
CA LYS A 4 6.59 -31.74 -21.06
C LYS A 4 5.34 -31.66 -21.95
N ASP A 5 4.15 -31.80 -21.37
CA ASP A 5 2.88 -31.76 -22.09
C ASP A 5 2.31 -30.34 -22.16
N LEU A 6 2.94 -29.35 -21.49
CA LEU A 6 2.52 -27.95 -21.51
C LEU A 6 2.91 -27.25 -22.81
N THR A 7 2.01 -26.42 -23.30
CA THR A 7 2.36 -25.38 -24.25
C THR A 7 3.23 -24.31 -23.59
N ILE A 8 3.93 -23.52 -24.40
CA ILE A 8 4.75 -22.40 -23.93
C ILE A 8 3.94 -21.40 -23.10
N GLU A 9 2.68 -21.15 -23.49
CA GLU A 9 1.82 -20.19 -22.80
C GLU A 9 1.35 -20.73 -21.44
N GLU A 10 1.01 -22.01 -21.35
CA GLU A 10 0.67 -22.64 -20.07
C GLU A 10 1.88 -22.67 -19.13
N LEU A 11 3.08 -22.90 -19.65
CA LEU A 11 4.30 -22.84 -18.83
C LEU A 11 4.59 -21.41 -18.32
N LYS A 12 4.41 -20.39 -19.15
CA LYS A 12 4.56 -18.99 -18.73
C LYS A 12 3.51 -18.59 -17.69
N ALA A 13 2.27 -19.07 -17.85
CA ALA A 13 1.19 -18.83 -16.90
C ALA A 13 1.54 -19.45 -15.54
N LEU A 14 1.96 -20.73 -15.52
CA LEU A 14 2.39 -21.41 -14.30
C LEU A 14 3.53 -20.67 -13.59
N ILE A 15 4.58 -20.26 -14.32
CA ILE A 15 5.69 -19.50 -13.74
C ILE A 15 5.20 -18.16 -13.17
N ARG A 16 4.33 -17.45 -13.90
CA ARG A 16 3.79 -16.17 -13.44
C ARG A 16 2.98 -16.33 -12.16
N GLU A 17 2.11 -17.33 -12.11
CA GLU A 17 1.29 -17.63 -10.93
C GLU A 17 2.18 -17.94 -9.72
N THR A 18 3.15 -18.85 -9.87
CA THR A 18 4.10 -19.17 -8.79
C THR A 18 4.88 -17.94 -8.32
N VAL A 19 5.30 -17.06 -9.23
CA VAL A 19 6.00 -15.82 -8.83
C VAL A 19 5.06 -14.87 -8.09
N LEU A 20 3.80 -14.73 -8.53
CA LEU A 20 2.82 -13.88 -7.86
C LEU A 20 2.51 -14.37 -6.44
N GLU A 21 2.32 -15.68 -6.27
CA GLU A 21 2.12 -16.30 -4.94
C GLU A 21 3.26 -15.93 -3.98
N ILE A 22 4.51 -16.07 -4.42
CA ILE A 22 5.68 -15.72 -3.58
C ILE A 22 5.78 -14.21 -3.34
N LEU A 23 5.39 -13.39 -4.31
CA LEU A 23 5.39 -11.94 -4.11
C LEU A 23 4.30 -11.51 -3.13
N GLU A 24 3.13 -12.15 -3.13
CA GLU A 24 2.08 -11.90 -2.13
C GLU A 24 2.57 -12.28 -0.73
N GLU A 25 3.26 -13.42 -0.58
CA GLU A 25 3.87 -13.82 0.70
C GLU A 25 4.98 -12.86 1.16
N LEU A 26 5.78 -12.34 0.22
CA LEU A 26 6.93 -11.49 0.55
C LEU A 26 6.55 -10.02 0.78
N LEU A 27 5.53 -9.53 0.07
CA LEU A 27 5.08 -8.13 0.07
C LEU A 27 3.81 -7.93 0.91
N ASP A 28 3.69 -8.69 1.98
CA ASP A 28 2.58 -8.59 2.92
C ASP A 28 2.61 -7.25 3.68
N ASP A 29 1.45 -6.80 4.17
CA ASP A 29 1.33 -5.56 4.94
C ASP A 29 1.98 -5.75 6.31
N PRO A 30 3.11 -5.07 6.62
CA PRO A 30 3.79 -5.24 7.90
C PRO A 30 2.95 -4.78 9.10
N ASP A 31 1.87 -4.04 8.87
CA ASP A 31 0.92 -3.57 9.87
C ASP A 31 -0.37 -4.40 9.93
N GLU A 32 -0.49 -5.50 9.16
CA GLU A 32 -1.65 -6.38 9.22
C GLU A 32 -1.90 -6.89 10.65
N GLY A 33 -3.16 -6.87 11.09
CA GLY A 33 -3.59 -7.34 12.40
C GLY A 33 -3.20 -6.42 13.57
N LYS A 34 -2.49 -5.31 13.34
CA LYS A 34 -2.16 -4.36 14.40
C LYS A 34 -3.33 -3.42 14.69
N GLU A 35 -3.50 -3.09 15.97
CA GLU A 35 -4.43 -2.05 16.38
C GLU A 35 -3.80 -0.66 16.26
N MET A 36 -4.61 0.32 15.84
CA MET A 36 -4.19 1.72 15.81
C MET A 36 -3.96 2.23 17.24
N ARG A 37 -2.78 2.80 17.47
CA ARG A 37 -2.46 3.47 18.74
C ARG A 37 -3.53 4.52 19.09
N PRO A 38 -3.98 4.61 20.36
CA PRO A 38 -5.02 5.55 20.77
C PRO A 38 -4.71 7.00 20.38
N GLU A 39 -3.46 7.43 20.53
CA GLU A 39 -3.03 8.80 20.19
C GLU A 39 -3.21 9.10 18.69
N VAL A 40 -2.87 8.14 17.82
CA VAL A 40 -3.01 8.28 16.36
C VAL A 40 -4.49 8.34 15.98
N LYS A 41 -5.32 7.49 16.59
CA LYS A 41 -6.77 7.49 16.39
C LYS A 41 -7.39 8.84 16.77
N GLN A 42 -7.02 9.40 17.92
CA GLN A 42 -7.50 10.70 18.37
C GLN A 42 -7.08 11.84 17.42
N GLN A 43 -5.81 11.82 16.97
CA GLN A 43 -5.32 12.79 15.98
C GLN A 43 -6.10 12.72 14.66
N LEU A 44 -6.41 11.51 14.19
CA LEU A 44 -7.23 11.31 12.98
C LEU A 44 -8.63 11.89 13.14
N ILE A 45 -9.30 11.57 14.26
CA ILE A 45 -10.65 12.06 14.55
C ILE A 45 -10.69 13.60 14.54
N GLU A 46 -9.71 14.24 15.18
CA GLU A 46 -9.63 15.71 15.20
C GLU A 46 -9.32 16.30 13.82
N SER A 47 -8.45 15.66 13.04
CA SER A 47 -8.19 16.04 11.64
C SER A 47 -9.45 15.96 10.78
N MET A 48 -10.24 14.89 10.94
CA MET A 48 -11.52 14.72 10.24
C MET A 48 -12.52 15.81 10.64
N ARG A 49 -12.66 16.13 11.93
CA ARG A 49 -13.54 17.20 12.40
C ARG A 49 -13.17 18.54 11.76
N ARG A 50 -11.89 18.92 11.79
CA ARG A 50 -11.39 20.17 11.19
C ARG A 50 -11.71 20.25 9.69
N THR A 51 -11.53 19.14 8.98
CA THR A 51 -11.83 19.06 7.55
C THR A 51 -13.33 19.22 7.27
N GLN A 52 -14.19 18.65 8.12
CA GLN A 52 -15.65 18.80 8.05
C GLN A 52 -16.10 20.23 8.31
N THR A 53 -15.44 20.97 9.21
CA THR A 53 -15.71 22.38 9.48
C THR A 53 -15.13 23.33 8.42
N GLY A 54 -14.57 22.79 7.34
CA GLY A 54 -14.10 23.57 6.18
C GLY A 54 -12.62 23.90 6.20
N GLU A 55 -11.87 23.49 7.22
CA GLU A 55 -10.41 23.59 7.16
C GLU A 55 -9.87 22.72 6.02
N ARG A 56 -8.79 23.17 5.40
CA ARG A 56 -8.11 22.48 4.31
C ARG A 56 -6.65 22.32 4.68
N GLY A 57 -6.07 21.22 4.20
CA GLY A 57 -4.64 20.99 4.32
C GLY A 57 -3.84 22.01 3.51
N ILE A 58 -2.52 21.98 3.69
CA ILE A 58 -1.59 22.74 2.86
C ILE A 58 -1.29 21.99 1.54
N PRO A 59 -0.94 22.70 0.46
CA PRO A 59 -0.55 22.06 -0.79
C PRO A 59 0.61 21.08 -0.60
N ALA A 60 0.56 19.95 -1.30
CA ALA A 60 1.61 18.92 -1.20
C ALA A 60 2.99 19.45 -1.62
N THR A 61 3.03 20.39 -2.56
CA THR A 61 4.26 21.12 -2.96
C THR A 61 4.88 21.91 -1.81
N GLU A 62 4.07 22.51 -0.94
CA GLU A 62 4.56 23.23 0.24
C GLU A 62 5.13 22.26 1.28
N VAL A 63 4.48 21.10 1.47
CA VAL A 63 4.99 20.02 2.33
C VAL A 63 6.32 19.50 1.81
N ALA A 64 6.40 19.17 0.52
CA ALA A 64 7.61 18.70 -0.13
C ALA A 64 8.77 19.69 0.04
N LYS A 65 8.52 20.99 -0.17
CA LYS A 65 9.51 22.05 0.07
C LYS A 65 9.98 22.09 1.53
N LYS A 66 9.08 21.99 2.51
CA LYS A 66 9.44 21.98 3.94
C LYS A 66 10.29 20.75 4.32
N LEU A 67 10.08 19.63 3.64
CA LEU A 67 10.79 18.37 3.86
C LEU A 67 12.05 18.22 2.98
N GLY A 68 12.36 19.19 2.11
CA GLY A 68 13.50 19.09 1.19
C GLY A 68 13.33 18.05 0.08
N LEU A 69 12.08 17.71 -0.26
CA LEU A 69 11.75 16.73 -1.30
C LEU A 69 11.49 17.43 -2.65
N THR A 70 11.95 16.81 -3.73
CA THR A 70 11.54 17.18 -5.10
C THR A 70 10.12 16.68 -5.37
N TRP A 71 9.29 17.57 -5.91
CA TRP A 71 7.88 17.31 -6.26
C TRP A 71 7.70 17.30 -7.78
#